data_AF-Q751R2-F1
#
_entry.id   AF-Q751R2-F1
#
_cell.length_a   1.000
_cell.length_b   1.000
_cell.length_c   1.000
_cell.angle_alpha   90.00
_cell.angle_beta   90.00
_cell.angle_gamma   90.00
#
_symmetry.space_group_name_H-M   'P 1'
#
loop_
_entity.id
_entity.type
_entity.pdbx_description
1 polymer ?
#
loop_
_entity_poly.entity_id
_entity_poly.type
_entity_poly.pdbx_seq_one_letter_code
_entity_poly.pdbx_strand_id
1 'polypeptide(L)'
;MHSALAARQHMDTTDLYADYVDATAALIRALARLYLAQQGCVAPDPAQLEHYVRHQLAAAANAATTRLLPGNPLAAQLQALRSESYHADAEIRAQLAAQWRLLKVFADQRATYCALAEDTAVIYGQLRARHAARTRRPAHRAPATERLRELLLLLILQGGYHGTHPRVDAWVQSLTIT
;
A
#
# COMPACT_ATOMS: atom_id res chain seq x y z
N MET A 1 -36.54 15.58 -40.98
CA MET A 1 -36.67 14.17 -40.55
C MET A 1 -35.46 13.28 -40.89
N HIS A 2 -34.31 13.80 -41.33
CA HIS A 2 -33.12 12.97 -41.60
C HIS A 2 -32.07 12.94 -40.47
N SER A 3 -32.22 13.78 -39.43
CA SER A 3 -31.27 13.86 -38.32
C SER A 3 -31.51 12.84 -37.19
N ALA A 4 -32.74 12.31 -37.06
CA ALA A 4 -33.06 11.29 -36.04
C ALA A 4 -32.73 9.84 -36.46
N LEU A 5 -32.52 9.60 -37.76
CA LEU A 5 -32.15 8.29 -38.31
C LEU A 5 -30.63 8.03 -38.24
N ALA A 6 -29.81 9.08 -38.35
CA ALA A 6 -28.36 8.97 -38.19
C ALA A 6 -27.94 8.66 -36.73
N ALA A 7 -28.70 9.14 -35.75
CA ALA A 7 -28.43 8.88 -34.33
C ALA A 7 -28.81 7.46 -33.87
N ARG A 8 -29.73 6.78 -34.58
CA ARG A 8 -30.11 5.37 -34.31
C ARG A 8 -29.19 4.35 -34.97
N GLN A 9 -28.33 4.76 -35.91
CA GLN A 9 -27.38 3.86 -36.59
C GLN A 9 -26.02 3.74 -35.89
N HIS A 10 -25.73 4.59 -34.91
CA HIS A 10 -24.47 4.54 -34.14
C HIS A 10 -24.57 3.68 -32.87
N MET A 11 -25.77 3.20 -32.53
CA MET A 11 -26.06 2.35 -31.38
C MET A 11 -26.51 0.98 -31.90
N ASP A 12 -25.57 0.10 -32.26
CA ASP A 12 -25.82 -1.36 -32.37
C ASP A 12 -24.56 -2.17 -32.74
N THR A 13 -23.55 -1.57 -33.38
CA THR A 13 -22.41 -2.35 -33.90
C THR A 13 -21.39 -2.74 -32.83
N THR A 14 -21.21 -1.92 -31.80
CA THR A 14 -20.26 -2.20 -30.71
C THR A 14 -20.76 -3.31 -29.79
N ASP A 15 -22.06 -3.28 -29.46
CA ASP A 15 -22.69 -4.30 -28.63
C ASP A 15 -22.79 -5.63 -29.38
N LEU A 16 -23.17 -5.60 -30.67
CA LEU A 16 -23.13 -6.79 -31.54
C LEU A 16 -21.71 -7.36 -31.68
N TYR A 17 -20.69 -6.50 -31.73
CA TYR A 17 -19.30 -6.93 -31.78
C TYR A 17 -18.87 -7.59 -30.47
N ALA A 18 -19.27 -7.04 -29.33
CA ALA A 18 -19.03 -7.64 -28.02
C ALA A 18 -19.70 -9.02 -27.91
N ASP A 19 -20.98 -9.12 -28.29
CA ASP A 19 -21.72 -10.38 -28.31
C ASP A 19 -21.07 -11.41 -29.26
N TYR A 20 -20.61 -10.97 -30.43
CA TYR A 20 -19.90 -11.82 -31.38
C TYR A 20 -18.57 -12.33 -30.80
N VAL A 21 -17.80 -11.47 -30.13
CA VAL A 21 -16.54 -11.84 -29.48
C VAL A 21 -16.79 -12.85 -28.34
N ASP A 22 -17.83 -12.63 -27.53
CA ASP A 22 -18.19 -13.53 -26.44
C ASP A 22 -18.66 -14.89 -26.96
N ALA A 23 -19.51 -14.90 -27.99
CA ALA A 23 -19.97 -16.12 -28.63
C ALA A 23 -18.82 -16.91 -29.27
N THR A 24 -17.90 -16.23 -29.98
CA THR A 24 -16.72 -16.89 -30.58
C THR A 24 -15.76 -17.42 -29.52
N ALA A 25 -15.54 -16.69 -28.43
CA ALA A 25 -14.74 -17.18 -27.30
C ALA A 25 -15.39 -18.40 -26.63
N ALA A 26 -16.70 -18.40 -26.44
CA ALA A 26 -17.45 -19.53 -25.90
C ALA A 26 -17.35 -20.77 -26.80
N LEU A 27 -17.50 -20.58 -28.12
CA LEU A 27 -17.35 -21.65 -29.11
C LEU A 27 -15.95 -22.27 -29.08
N ILE A 28 -14.90 -21.44 -29.11
CA ILE A 28 -13.51 -21.93 -29.08
C ILE A 28 -13.22 -22.67 -27.77
N ARG A 29 -13.73 -22.20 -26.62
CA ARG A 29 -13.62 -22.93 -25.35
C ARG A 29 -14.32 -24.29 -25.40
N ALA A 30 -15.53 -24.35 -25.96
CA ALA A 30 -16.28 -25.60 -26.09
C ALA A 30 -15.54 -26.60 -26.99
N LEU A 31 -15.02 -26.14 -28.14
CA LEU A 31 -14.22 -26.96 -29.06
C LEU A 31 -12.91 -27.44 -28.42
N ALA A 32 -12.22 -26.57 -27.67
CA ALA A 32 -11.00 -26.96 -26.95
C ALA A 32 -11.27 -28.03 -25.89
N ARG A 33 -12.36 -27.89 -25.12
CA ARG A 33 -12.80 -28.92 -24.16
C ARG A 33 -13.16 -30.23 -24.84
N LEU A 34 -13.86 -30.18 -25.97
CA LEU A 34 -14.22 -31.36 -26.75
C LEU A 34 -12.96 -32.09 -27.27
N TYR A 35 -12.01 -31.35 -27.82
CA TYR A 35 -10.74 -31.90 -28.31
C TYR A 35 -9.96 -32.61 -27.20
N LEU A 36 -9.85 -31.97 -26.03
CA LEU A 36 -9.16 -32.56 -24.87
C LEU A 36 -9.88 -33.78 -24.32
N ALA A 37 -11.22 -33.75 -24.27
CA ALA A 37 -12.02 -34.91 -23.88
C ALA A 37 -11.83 -36.09 -24.86
N GLN A 38 -11.75 -35.84 -26.16
CA GLN A 38 -11.45 -36.86 -27.19
C GLN A 38 -10.05 -37.46 -27.03
N GLN A 39 -9.09 -36.71 -26.49
CA GLN A 39 -7.74 -37.20 -26.18
C GLN A 39 -7.63 -37.91 -24.83
N GLY A 40 -8.73 -38.13 -24.12
CA GLY A 40 -8.75 -38.79 -22.82
C GLY A 40 -8.43 -37.88 -21.63
N CYS A 41 -8.31 -36.56 -21.84
CA CYS A 41 -8.17 -35.57 -20.78
C CYS A 41 -9.56 -35.16 -20.26
N VAL A 42 -10.01 -35.82 -19.18
CA VAL A 42 -11.34 -35.62 -18.58
C VAL A 42 -11.46 -34.27 -17.85
N ALA A 43 -10.35 -33.75 -17.30
CA ALA A 43 -10.31 -32.48 -16.59
C ALA A 43 -9.03 -31.70 -16.95
N PRO A 44 -9.07 -30.84 -17.99
CA PRO A 44 -7.92 -30.02 -18.33
C PRO A 44 -7.68 -28.94 -17.28
N ASP A 45 -6.40 -28.65 -17.00
CA ASP A 45 -6.00 -27.53 -16.16
C ASP A 45 -6.62 -26.23 -16.72
N PRO A 46 -7.39 -25.46 -15.92
CA PRO A 46 -8.00 -24.21 -16.35
C PRO A 46 -7.02 -23.24 -16.99
N ALA A 47 -5.78 -23.16 -16.47
CA ALA A 47 -4.77 -22.25 -17.00
C ALA A 47 -4.30 -22.65 -18.41
N GLN A 48 -4.11 -23.95 -18.64
CA GLN A 48 -3.71 -24.49 -19.95
C GLN A 48 -4.82 -24.33 -20.99
N LEU A 49 -6.08 -24.60 -20.59
CA LEU A 49 -7.23 -24.39 -21.46
C LEU A 49 -7.36 -22.92 -21.88
N GLU A 50 -7.22 -21.99 -20.94
CA GLU A 50 -7.25 -20.56 -21.26
C GLU A 50 -6.11 -20.16 -22.19
N HIS A 51 -4.89 -20.65 -21.94
CA HIS A 51 -3.75 -20.37 -22.81
C HIS A 51 -4.00 -20.82 -24.25
N TYR A 52 -4.51 -22.05 -24.42
CA TYR A 52 -4.86 -22.59 -25.74
C TYR A 52 -5.93 -21.74 -26.44
N VAL A 53 -7.02 -21.40 -25.73
CA VAL A 53 -8.12 -20.60 -26.27
C VAL A 53 -7.65 -19.21 -26.70
N ARG A 54 -6.79 -18.55 -25.90
CA ARG A 54 -6.19 -17.26 -26.24
C ARG A 54 -5.36 -17.33 -27.51
N HIS A 55 -4.55 -18.38 -27.67
CA HIS A 55 -3.75 -18.57 -28.87
C HIS A 55 -4.63 -18.76 -30.12
N GLN A 56 -5.71 -19.54 -30.03
CA GLN A 56 -6.64 -19.75 -31.15
C GLN A 56 -7.37 -18.46 -31.54
N LEU A 57 -7.81 -17.67 -30.56
CA LEU A 57 -8.40 -16.35 -30.81
C LEU A 57 -7.42 -15.39 -31.48
N ALA A 58 -6.16 -15.35 -31.02
CA ALA A 58 -5.12 -14.52 -31.63
C ALA A 58 -4.81 -14.96 -33.07
N ALA A 59 -4.75 -16.27 -33.34
CA ALA A 59 -4.55 -16.80 -34.69
C ALA A 59 -5.72 -16.42 -35.63
N ALA A 60 -6.96 -16.57 -35.16
CA ALA A 60 -8.15 -16.19 -35.91
C ALA A 60 -8.20 -14.68 -36.22
N ALA A 61 -7.90 -13.85 -35.22
CA ALA A 61 -7.80 -12.39 -35.40
C ALA A 61 -6.72 -12.03 -36.42
N ASN A 62 -5.51 -12.59 -36.29
CA ASN A 62 -4.42 -12.33 -37.22
C ASN A 62 -4.78 -12.73 -38.66
N ALA A 63 -5.40 -13.90 -38.85
CA ALA A 63 -5.87 -14.35 -40.15
C ALA A 63 -6.95 -13.44 -40.77
N ALA A 64 -7.83 -12.86 -39.94
CA ALA A 64 -8.81 -11.88 -40.39
C ALA A 64 -8.13 -10.57 -40.83
N THR A 65 -7.10 -10.13 -40.10
CA THR A 65 -6.40 -8.87 -40.42
C THR A 65 -5.52 -8.95 -41.67
N THR A 66 -4.89 -10.08 -41.97
CA THR A 66 -4.02 -10.25 -43.15
C THR A 66 -4.80 -10.31 -44.46
N ARG A 67 -6.11 -10.57 -44.41
CA ARG A 67 -7.01 -10.59 -45.57
C ARG A 67 -7.56 -9.21 -45.93
N LEU A 68 -7.30 -8.18 -45.13
CA LEU A 68 -7.73 -6.81 -45.43
C LEU A 68 -6.81 -6.20 -46.49
N LEU A 69 -7.35 -5.96 -47.67
CA LEU A 69 -6.62 -5.35 -48.79
C LEU A 69 -6.38 -3.85 -48.55
N PRO A 70 -5.28 -3.28 -49.08
CA PRO A 70 -5.03 -1.84 -49.03
C PRO A 70 -6.16 -1.09 -49.74
N GLY A 71 -6.70 -0.05 -49.08
CA GLY A 71 -7.87 0.72 -49.53
C GLY A 71 -9.19 0.35 -48.84
N ASN A 72 -9.21 -0.71 -48.01
CA ASN A 72 -10.39 -1.03 -47.20
C ASN A 72 -10.51 -0.08 -45.99
N PRO A 73 -11.67 0.55 -45.74
CA PRO A 73 -11.88 1.42 -44.57
C PRO A 73 -11.65 0.70 -43.23
N LEU A 74 -11.92 -0.61 -43.15
CA LEU A 74 -11.66 -1.42 -41.96
C LEU A 74 -10.16 -1.62 -41.70
N ALA A 75 -9.33 -1.61 -42.74
CA ALA A 75 -7.88 -1.70 -42.58
C ALA A 75 -7.32 -0.43 -41.92
N ALA A 76 -7.82 0.75 -42.31
CA ALA A 76 -7.44 2.03 -41.71
C ALA A 76 -7.89 2.13 -40.25
N GLN A 77 -9.12 1.72 -39.95
CA GLN A 77 -9.63 1.66 -38.56
C GLN A 77 -8.80 0.70 -37.70
N LEU A 78 -8.46 -0.47 -38.22
CA LEU A 78 -7.65 -1.45 -37.51
C LEU A 78 -6.23 -0.96 -37.27
N GLN A 79 -5.65 -0.21 -38.20
CA GLN A 79 -4.35 0.43 -38.03
C GLN A 79 -4.40 1.51 -36.94
N ALA A 80 -5.45 2.33 -36.90
CA ALA A 80 -5.66 3.33 -35.86
C ALA A 80 -5.77 2.68 -34.46
N LEU A 81 -6.63 1.66 -34.32
CA LEU A 81 -6.79 0.92 -33.05
C LEU A 81 -5.47 0.26 -32.60
N ARG A 82 -4.69 -0.29 -33.53
CA ARG A 82 -3.36 -0.83 -33.21
C ARG A 82 -2.42 0.25 -32.69
N SER A 83 -2.37 1.42 -33.33
CA SER A 83 -1.52 2.52 -32.86
C SER A 83 -1.95 3.04 -31.48
N GLU A 84 -3.25 3.17 -31.23
CA GLU A 84 -3.78 3.57 -29.92
C GLU A 84 -3.41 2.55 -28.83
N SER A 85 -3.58 1.25 -29.12
CA SER A 85 -3.18 0.18 -28.21
C SER A 85 -1.69 0.21 -27.89
N TYR A 86 -0.82 0.41 -28.90
CA TYR A 86 0.63 0.50 -28.68
C TYR A 86 1.01 1.72 -27.84
N HIS A 87 0.34 2.85 -28.03
CA HIS A 87 0.56 4.04 -27.21
C HIS A 87 0.14 3.82 -25.76
N ALA A 88 -1.05 3.23 -25.54
CA ALA A 88 -1.52 2.88 -24.20
C ALA A 88 -0.56 1.91 -23.49
N ASP A 89 -0.08 0.87 -24.19
CA ASP A 89 0.88 -0.08 -23.64
C ASP A 89 2.21 0.60 -23.26
N ALA A 90 2.69 1.53 -24.08
CA ALA A 90 3.90 2.28 -23.79
C ALA A 90 3.73 3.16 -22.53
N GLU A 91 2.58 3.79 -22.36
CA GLU A 91 2.26 4.59 -21.19
C GLU A 91 2.20 3.74 -19.92
N ILE A 92 1.50 2.59 -19.97
CA ILE A 92 1.43 1.65 -18.84
C ILE A 92 2.83 1.17 -18.44
N ARG A 93 3.68 0.83 -19.41
CA ARG A 93 5.08 0.44 -19.13
C ARG A 93 5.86 1.56 -18.46
N ALA A 94 5.68 2.81 -18.88
CA ALA A 94 6.34 3.96 -18.27
C ALA A 94 5.86 4.18 -16.82
N GLN A 95 4.55 4.06 -16.57
CA GLN A 95 3.96 4.16 -15.24
C GLN A 95 4.48 3.06 -14.31
N LEU A 96 4.51 1.80 -14.78
CA LEU A 96 5.06 0.67 -14.02
C LEU A 96 6.54 0.88 -13.69
N ALA A 97 7.34 1.37 -14.65
CA ALA A 97 8.74 1.68 -14.40
C ALA A 97 8.92 2.79 -13.34
N ALA A 98 8.06 3.82 -13.36
CA ALA A 98 8.07 4.87 -12.36
C ALA A 98 7.68 4.35 -10.97
N GLN A 99 6.62 3.52 -10.88
CA GLN A 99 6.22 2.86 -9.64
C GLN A 99 7.34 1.98 -9.08
N TRP A 100 8.03 1.24 -9.94
CA TRP A 100 9.15 0.39 -9.53
C TRP A 100 10.31 1.20 -8.95
N ARG A 101 10.62 2.36 -9.55
CA ARG A 101 11.62 3.30 -9.00
C ARG A 101 11.21 3.83 -7.63
N LEU A 102 9.95 4.20 -7.45
CA LEU A 102 9.44 4.67 -6.16
C LEU A 102 9.55 3.59 -5.09
N LEU A 103 9.16 2.34 -5.40
CA LEU A 103 9.28 1.21 -4.48
C LEU A 103 10.73 0.98 -4.05
N LYS A 104 11.68 1.11 -4.98
CA LYS A 104 13.11 1.01 -4.67
C LYS A 104 13.54 2.12 -3.69
N VAL A 105 13.18 3.37 -3.96
CA VAL A 105 13.49 4.50 -3.07
C VAL A 105 12.88 4.30 -1.68
N PHE A 106 11.62 3.83 -1.61
CA PHE A 106 10.98 3.51 -0.33
C PHE A 106 11.70 2.40 0.42
N ALA A 107 12.17 1.36 -0.28
CA ALA A 107 12.93 0.28 0.34
C ALA A 107 14.27 0.78 0.91
N ASP A 108 15.00 1.61 0.16
CA ASP A 108 16.27 2.20 0.59
C ASP A 108 16.09 3.14 1.79
N GLN A 109 15.04 3.98 1.76
CA GLN A 109 14.68 4.85 2.89
C GLN A 109 14.27 4.04 4.13
N ARG A 110 13.51 2.96 3.96
CA ARG A 110 13.11 2.08 5.06
C ARG A 110 14.34 1.42 5.70
N ALA A 111 15.30 0.96 4.90
CA ALA A 111 16.54 0.41 5.42
C ALA A 111 17.32 1.44 6.25
N THR A 112 17.41 2.67 5.75
CA THR A 112 18.05 3.79 6.47
C THR A 112 17.34 4.11 7.78
N TYR A 113 15.99 4.13 7.77
CA TYR A 113 15.19 4.35 8.97
C TYR A 113 15.37 3.24 10.01
N CYS A 114 15.41 1.97 9.58
CA CYS A 114 15.65 0.84 10.48
C CYS A 114 17.01 0.96 11.18
N ALA A 115 18.07 1.29 10.44
CA ALA A 115 19.40 1.52 11.03
C ALA A 115 19.37 2.67 12.06
N LEU A 116 18.72 3.79 11.72
CA LEU A 116 18.57 4.92 12.65
C LEU A 116 17.76 4.54 13.91
N ALA A 117 16.72 3.72 13.76
CA ALA A 117 15.92 3.24 14.87
C ALA A 117 16.73 2.34 15.81
N GLU A 118 17.61 1.50 15.28
CA GLU A 118 18.54 0.67 16.07
C GLU A 118 19.55 1.54 16.83
N ASP A 119 20.18 2.52 16.17
CA ASP A 119 21.13 3.44 16.80
C ASP A 119 20.48 4.25 17.93
N THR A 120 19.28 4.78 17.68
CA THR A 120 18.54 5.57 18.67
C THR A 120 18.07 4.73 19.85
N ALA A 121 17.74 3.45 19.64
CA ALA A 121 17.39 2.53 20.72
C ALA A 121 18.55 2.33 21.70
N VAL A 122 19.79 2.25 21.21
CA VAL A 122 21.00 2.17 22.05
C VAL A 122 21.14 3.44 22.91
N ILE A 123 21.04 4.62 22.29
CA ILE A 123 21.12 5.91 22.98
C ILE A 123 20.04 6.01 24.05
N TYR A 124 18.80 5.65 23.71
CA TYR A 124 17.67 5.70 24.63
C TYR A 124 17.86 4.72 25.79
N GLY A 125 18.41 3.53 25.54
CA GLY A 125 18.78 2.56 26.56
C GLY A 125 19.81 3.12 27.54
N GLN A 126 20.86 3.78 27.04
CA GLN A 126 21.87 4.43 27.88
C GLN A 126 21.28 5.58 28.72
N LEU A 127 20.43 6.40 28.12
CA LEU A 127 19.80 7.53 28.79
C LEU A 127 18.84 7.07 29.89
N ARG A 128 18.06 6.01 29.62
CA ARG A 128 17.21 5.34 30.60
C ARG A 128 18.02 4.74 31.75
N ALA A 129 19.14 4.09 31.46
CA ALA A 129 20.03 3.54 32.48
C ALA A 129 20.66 4.64 33.36
N ARG A 130 21.12 5.75 32.76
CA ARG A 130 21.62 6.93 33.50
C ARG A 130 20.55 7.56 34.37
N HIS A 131 19.33 7.69 33.86
CA HIS A 131 18.19 8.19 34.63
C HIS A 131 17.88 7.29 35.82
N ALA A 132 17.82 5.97 35.61
CA ALA A 132 17.61 4.99 36.67
C ALA A 132 18.74 4.98 37.72
N ALA A 133 20.00 5.17 37.31
CA ALA A 133 21.12 5.28 38.25
C ALA A 133 21.05 6.58 39.08
N ARG A 134 20.59 7.68 38.47
CA ARG A 134 20.40 8.96 39.16
C ARG A 134 19.26 8.91 40.18
N THR A 135 18.19 8.17 39.89
CA THR A 135 17.06 8.00 40.81
C THR A 135 17.28 6.89 41.85
N ARG A 136 18.13 5.89 41.57
CA ARG A 136 18.54 4.85 42.53
C ARG A 136 19.62 5.28 43.52
N ARG A 137 20.23 6.45 43.35
CA ARG A 137 21.18 6.95 44.35
C ARG A 137 20.38 7.16 45.65
N PRO A 138 20.64 6.41 46.73
CA PRO A 138 19.97 6.67 47.99
C PRO A 138 20.26 8.12 48.34
N ALA A 139 19.23 8.88 48.71
CA ALA A 139 19.43 10.16 49.33
C ALA A 139 20.25 9.89 50.59
N HIS A 140 21.58 9.97 50.49
CA HIS A 140 22.45 10.04 51.64
C HIS A 140 22.12 11.40 52.25
N ARG A 141 21.09 11.42 53.09
CA ARG A 141 20.73 12.59 53.87
C ARG A 141 21.93 12.82 54.78
N ALA A 142 22.70 13.86 54.47
CA ALA A 142 23.77 14.27 55.35
C ALA A 142 23.14 14.60 56.72
N PRO A 143 23.79 14.30 57.85
CA PRO A 143 23.25 14.64 59.17
C PRO A 143 22.96 16.15 59.30
N ALA A 144 23.64 16.99 58.51
CA ALA A 144 23.36 18.41 58.40
C ALA A 144 22.00 18.72 57.76
N THR A 145 21.56 17.95 56.75
CA THR A 145 20.25 18.15 56.13
C THR A 145 19.10 17.61 56.99
N GLU A 146 19.34 16.60 57.82
CA GLU A 146 18.37 16.18 58.85
C GLU A 146 18.21 17.21 59.95
N ARG A 147 19.31 17.76 60.49
CA ARG A 147 19.26 18.86 61.46
C ARG A 147 18.59 20.11 60.90
N LEU A 148 18.87 20.45 59.64
CA LEU A 148 18.22 21.59 58.98
C LEU A 148 16.71 21.35 58.80
N ARG A 149 16.30 20.12 58.44
CA ARG A 149 14.89 19.72 58.35
C ARG A 149 14.19 19.83 59.71
N GLU A 150 14.81 19.33 60.77
CA GLU A 150 14.27 19.41 62.13
C GLU A 150 14.12 20.86 62.60
N LEU A 151 15.14 21.70 62.36
CA LEU A 151 15.09 23.13 62.69
C LEU A 151 13.98 23.86 61.92
N LEU A 152 13.81 23.54 60.63
CA LEU A 152 12.76 24.15 59.80
C LEU A 152 11.36 23.72 60.25
N LEU A 153 11.16 22.44 60.60
CA LEU A 153 9.89 21.97 61.15
C LEU A 153 9.56 22.64 62.50
N LEU A 154 10.55 22.79 63.38
CA LEU A 154 10.40 23.51 64.64
C LEU A 154 10.01 24.97 64.43
N LEU A 155 10.66 25.68 63.49
CA LEU A 155 10.34 27.07 63.17
C LEU A 155 8.92 27.24 62.62
N ILE A 156 8.45 26.28 61.82
CA ILE A 156 7.10 26.29 61.24
C ILE A 156 6.03 26.02 62.32
N LEU A 157 6.27 25.07 63.21
CA LEU A 157 5.43 24.78 64.37
C LEU A 157 5.36 25.96 65.35
N GLN A 158 6.51 26.55 65.68
CA GLN A 158 6.62 27.66 66.61
C GLN A 158 6.13 28.99 66.01
N GLY A 159 6.23 29.13 64.68
CA GLY A 159 5.73 30.27 63.90
C GLY A 159 4.23 30.23 63.58
N GLY A 160 3.49 29.21 64.05
CA GLY A 160 2.04 29.13 63.90
C GLY A 160 1.56 28.95 62.45
N TYR A 161 2.35 28.27 61.61
CA TYR A 161 1.91 28.00 60.23
C TYR A 161 0.70 27.06 60.22
N HIS A 162 -0.45 27.57 59.73
CA HIS A 162 -1.74 26.88 59.77
C HIS A 162 -2.11 26.11 58.48
N GLY A 163 -1.16 25.89 57.58
CA GLY A 163 -1.42 25.09 56.37
C GLY A 163 -2.20 25.84 55.29
N THR A 164 -1.86 27.10 55.03
CA THR A 164 -2.63 27.97 54.12
C THR A 164 -2.07 28.07 52.71
N HIS A 165 -0.88 27.50 52.43
CA HIS A 165 -0.24 27.58 51.12
C HIS A 165 0.10 26.19 50.56
N PRO A 166 -0.55 25.75 49.46
CA PRO A 166 -0.50 24.36 49.00
C PRO A 166 0.89 23.86 48.60
N ARG A 167 1.78 24.76 48.14
CA ARG A 167 3.19 24.41 47.87
C ARG A 167 4.00 24.17 49.14
N VAL A 168 3.72 24.91 50.22
CA VAL A 168 4.39 24.76 51.50
C VAL A 168 3.85 23.52 52.20
N ASP A 169 2.55 23.24 52.07
CA ASP A 169 1.93 22.03 52.63
C ASP A 169 2.43 20.76 51.97
N ALA A 170 2.51 20.73 50.63
CA ALA A 170 3.10 19.62 49.90
C ALA A 170 4.58 19.41 50.26
N TRP A 171 5.31 20.50 50.50
CA TRP A 171 6.70 20.44 50.93
C TRP A 171 6.84 19.92 52.38
N VAL A 172 6.04 20.40 53.33
CA VAL A 172 5.99 19.87 54.71
C VAL A 172 5.58 18.38 54.72
N GLN A 173 4.65 17.96 53.87
CA GLN A 173 4.29 16.54 53.69
C GLN A 173 5.49 15.72 53.21
N SER A 174 6.24 16.20 52.21
CA SER A 174 7.49 15.55 51.77
C SER A 174 8.58 15.51 52.86
N LEU A 175 8.50 16.41 53.84
CA LEU A 175 9.36 16.46 55.02
C LEU A 175 8.81 15.67 56.22
N THR A 176 7.65 15.03 56.15
CA THR A 176 7.09 14.22 57.25
C THR A 176 6.96 12.75 56.89
N ILE A 177 6.89 12.43 55.60
CA ILE A 177 6.87 11.05 55.10
C ILE A 177 8.31 10.49 55.11
N THR A 178 8.63 9.74 56.17
CA THR A 178 9.60 8.64 56.19
C THR A 178 8.89 7.33 55.92
#